data_AF-A0A183B1C3-F1
#
_entry.id   AF-A0A183B1C3-F1
#
_cell.length_a   1.000
_cell.length_b   1.000
_cell.length_c   1.000
_cell.angle_alpha   90.00
_cell.angle_beta   90.00
_cell.angle_gamma   90.00
#
_symmetry.space_group_name_H-M   'P 1'
#
loop_
_entity.id
_entity.type
_entity.pdbx_description
1 polymer ?
#
loop_
_entity_poly.entity_id
_entity_poly.type
_entity_poly.pdbx_seq_one_letter_code
_entity_poly.pdbx_strand_id
1 'polypeptide(L)'
;MLHVDLPTKDIQKFQGDPSKHWSFMHCFSISVGCLPMVDDAMLVYLIQFCEGPTKEAIKDFVMLDGQEGYQRAKEPLKKRFGQNHMIARAVINRTTDGAPITINDNLSLMTMAQQMRICETILTQLNDESDMTALRMLKYPTITKGFQLKWAKVATNLTSEQGERRFTHLCAFIERQSEIKNSNFGVLVTSYSSPKKQRNLGSETGRKSEE
;
A
#
# COMPACT_ATOMS: atom_id res chain seq x y z
N MET A 1 -25.10 9.14 -35.32
CA MET A 1 -25.03 9.43 -33.88
C MET A 1 -24.06 8.42 -33.30
N LEU A 2 -22.82 8.82 -32.99
CA LEU A 2 -21.82 7.90 -32.44
C LEU A 2 -22.16 7.67 -30.97
N HIS A 3 -22.59 6.45 -30.65
CA HIS A 3 -22.66 5.97 -29.27
C HIS A 3 -21.21 5.87 -28.79
N VAL A 4 -20.75 6.85 -27.99
CA VAL A 4 -19.48 6.71 -27.27
C VAL A 4 -19.78 5.75 -26.14
N ASP A 5 -19.62 4.46 -26.42
CA ASP A 5 -19.67 3.45 -25.37
C ASP A 5 -18.48 3.73 -24.44
N LEU A 6 -18.80 4.34 -23.29
CA LEU A 6 -17.87 4.48 -22.19
C LEU A 6 -17.29 3.08 -21.89
N PRO A 7 -15.97 2.96 -21.67
CA PRO A 7 -15.40 1.68 -21.26
C PRO A 7 -16.20 1.15 -20.08
N THR A 8 -16.66 -0.10 -20.16
CA THR A 8 -17.32 -0.79 -19.06
C THR A 8 -16.50 -0.55 -17.79
N LYS A 9 -17.09 0.09 -16.78
CA LYS A 9 -16.38 0.41 -15.53
C LYS A 9 -15.89 -0.90 -14.93
N ASP A 10 -14.58 -1.16 -15.04
CA ASP A 10 -13.97 -2.39 -14.53
C ASP A 10 -13.86 -2.30 -13.01
N ILE A 11 -14.90 -2.75 -12.33
CA ILE A 11 -14.89 -2.88 -10.87
C ILE A 11 -14.11 -4.16 -10.57
N GLN A 12 -12.95 -3.99 -9.93
CA GLN A 12 -12.16 -5.12 -9.48
C GLN A 12 -12.99 -6.02 -8.56
N LYS A 13 -12.99 -7.32 -8.84
CA LYS A 13 -13.69 -8.30 -8.02
C LYS A 13 -13.11 -8.39 -6.61
N PHE A 14 -13.99 -8.58 -5.63
CA PHE A 14 -13.65 -8.60 -4.22
C PHE A 14 -13.61 -10.02 -3.66
N GLN A 15 -12.42 -10.45 -3.23
CA GLN A 15 -12.16 -11.79 -2.70
C GLN A 15 -12.06 -11.83 -1.16
N GLY A 16 -12.24 -10.69 -0.48
CA GLY A 16 -12.27 -10.61 0.98
C GLY A 16 -11.01 -10.04 1.62
N ASP A 17 -10.11 -9.44 0.85
CA ASP A 17 -8.96 -8.70 1.38
C ASP A 17 -9.44 -7.41 2.08
N PRO A 18 -9.31 -7.28 3.42
CA PRO A 18 -9.80 -6.11 4.13
C PRO A 18 -9.14 -4.80 3.65
N SER A 19 -7.90 -4.85 3.15
CA SER A 19 -7.22 -3.66 2.63
C SER A 19 -7.86 -3.08 1.36
N LYS A 20 -8.67 -3.88 0.66
CA LYS A 20 -9.40 -3.51 -0.55
C LYS A 20 -10.89 -3.26 -0.32
N HIS A 21 -11.40 -3.55 0.87
CA HIS A 21 -12.83 -3.46 1.16
C HIS A 21 -13.38 -2.04 0.93
N TRP A 22 -12.72 -1.02 1.49
CA TRP A 22 -13.18 0.37 1.37
C TRP A 22 -13.22 0.82 -0.09
N SER A 23 -12.13 0.60 -0.84
CA SER A 23 -12.06 0.94 -2.26
C SER A 23 -13.10 0.19 -3.08
N PHE A 24 -13.33 -1.09 -2.79
CA PHE A 24 -14.34 -1.90 -3.46
C PHE A 24 -15.76 -1.34 -3.25
N MET A 25 -16.16 -1.12 -2.00
CA MET A 25 -17.49 -0.60 -1.67
C MET A 25 -17.71 0.80 -2.25
N HIS A 26 -16.68 1.66 -2.23
CA HIS A 26 -16.73 2.98 -2.83
C HIS A 26 -16.89 2.90 -4.36
N CYS A 27 -16.03 2.13 -5.04
CA CYS A 27 -16.10 1.92 -6.49
C CYS A 27 -17.44 1.31 -6.92
N PHE A 28 -17.97 0.35 -6.16
CA PHE A 28 -19.28 -0.22 -6.40
C PHE A 28 -20.40 0.82 -6.29
N SER A 29 -20.39 1.63 -5.22
CA SER A 29 -21.38 2.68 -5.01
C SER A 29 -21.40 3.74 -6.13
N ILE A 30 -20.24 4.18 -6.60
CA ILE A 30 -20.15 5.21 -7.67
C ILE A 30 -20.41 4.64 -9.08
N SER A 31 -20.19 3.34 -9.26
CA SER A 31 -20.28 2.70 -10.58
C SER A 31 -21.65 2.10 -10.84
N VAL A 32 -22.21 1.42 -9.83
CA VAL A 32 -23.50 0.73 -9.89
C VAL A 32 -24.55 1.50 -9.10
N GLY A 33 -24.21 1.98 -7.89
CA GLY A 33 -25.16 2.67 -7.01
C GLY A 33 -25.65 4.04 -7.53
N CYS A 34 -24.95 4.66 -8.49
CA CYS A 34 -25.40 5.89 -9.15
C CYS A 34 -26.32 5.65 -10.36
N LEU A 35 -26.53 4.40 -10.76
CA LEU A 35 -27.48 4.05 -11.81
C LEU A 35 -28.89 3.97 -11.22
N PRO A 36 -29.94 4.41 -11.93
CA PRO A 36 -31.32 4.28 -11.46
C PRO A 36 -31.77 2.82 -11.56
N MET A 37 -31.27 1.98 -10.64
CA MET A 37 -31.54 0.55 -10.58
C MET A 37 -32.34 0.18 -9.34
N VAL A 38 -33.18 -0.84 -9.48
CA VAL A 38 -33.89 -1.46 -8.36
C VAL A 38 -32.93 -2.27 -7.48
N ASP A 39 -33.27 -2.42 -6.19
CA ASP A 39 -32.40 -3.07 -5.20
C ASP A 39 -32.06 -4.53 -5.57
N ASP A 40 -32.96 -5.27 -6.23
CA ASP A 40 -32.69 -6.62 -6.76
C ASP A 40 -31.51 -6.64 -7.72
N ALA A 41 -31.49 -5.69 -8.66
CA ALA A 41 -30.42 -5.59 -9.64
C ALA A 41 -29.10 -5.19 -8.96
N MET A 42 -29.15 -4.28 -7.98
CA MET A 42 -27.97 -3.92 -7.18
C MET A 42 -27.41 -5.11 -6.40
N LEU A 43 -28.27 -5.94 -5.82
CA LEU A 43 -27.86 -7.17 -5.13
C LEU A 43 -27.19 -8.17 -6.07
N VAL A 44 -27.78 -8.41 -7.25
CA VAL A 44 -27.19 -9.30 -8.26
C VAL A 44 -25.81 -8.82 -8.70
N TYR A 45 -25.64 -7.52 -8.95
CA TYR A 45 -24.34 -6.95 -9.27
C TYR A 45 -23.35 -7.09 -8.11
N LEU A 46 -23.76 -6.82 -6.87
CA LEU A 46 -22.89 -6.97 -5.70
C LEU A 46 -22.37 -8.42 -5.58
N ILE A 47 -23.25 -9.41 -5.81
CA ILE A 47 -22.90 -10.84 -5.84
C ILE A 47 -21.93 -11.14 -6.99
N GLN A 48 -22.13 -10.56 -8.17
CA GLN A 48 -21.28 -10.79 -9.35
C GLN A 48 -19.86 -10.25 -9.17
N PHE A 49 -19.71 -9.12 -8.47
CA PHE A 49 -18.41 -8.53 -8.17
C PHE A 49 -17.74 -9.12 -6.92
N CYS A 50 -18.37 -10.07 -6.22
CA CYS A 50 -17.74 -10.84 -5.15
C CYS A 50 -17.26 -12.21 -5.66
N GLU A 51 -16.20 -12.75 -5.04
CA GLU A 51 -15.64 -14.07 -5.39
C GLU A 51 -15.25 -14.88 -4.16
N GLY A 52 -15.33 -16.21 -4.29
CA GLY A 52 -14.93 -17.12 -3.23
C GLY A 52 -15.69 -16.85 -1.92
N PRO A 53 -15.00 -16.70 -0.77
CA PRO A 53 -15.66 -16.56 0.54
C PRO A 53 -16.59 -15.34 0.66
N THR A 54 -16.34 -14.26 -0.10
CA THR A 54 -17.22 -13.07 -0.07
C THR A 54 -18.53 -13.35 -0.78
N LYS A 55 -18.48 -14.00 -1.95
CA LYS A 55 -19.67 -14.38 -2.71
C LYS A 55 -20.53 -15.38 -1.93
N GLU A 56 -19.88 -16.39 -1.36
CA GLU A 56 -20.56 -17.39 -0.53
C GLU A 56 -21.23 -16.76 0.70
N ALA A 57 -20.68 -15.67 1.24
CA ALA A 57 -21.28 -14.98 2.37
C ALA A 57 -22.56 -14.20 2.03
N ILE A 58 -22.83 -13.91 0.75
CA ILE A 58 -23.92 -13.01 0.35
C ILE A 58 -24.88 -13.55 -0.71
N LYS A 59 -24.53 -14.64 -1.41
CA LYS A 59 -25.30 -15.11 -2.58
C LYS A 59 -26.75 -15.49 -2.26
N ASP A 60 -27.01 -16.02 -1.06
CA ASP A 60 -28.33 -16.55 -0.70
C ASP A 60 -29.34 -15.44 -0.34
N PHE A 61 -28.87 -14.20 -0.14
CA PHE A 61 -29.78 -13.06 0.10
C PHE A 61 -30.64 -12.68 -1.11
N VAL A 62 -30.32 -13.22 -2.30
CA VAL A 62 -31.14 -13.04 -3.52
C VAL A 62 -32.53 -13.67 -3.41
N MET A 63 -32.77 -14.52 -2.40
CA MET A 63 -34.08 -15.12 -2.12
C MET A 63 -35.02 -14.18 -1.33
N LEU A 64 -34.50 -13.08 -0.79
CA LEU A 64 -35.28 -12.07 -0.08
C LEU A 64 -35.82 -11.02 -1.06
N ASP A 65 -36.77 -10.20 -0.61
CA ASP A 65 -37.16 -8.99 -1.34
C ASP A 65 -35.93 -8.10 -1.60
N GLY A 66 -35.87 -7.44 -2.76
CA GLY A 66 -34.69 -6.70 -3.21
C GLY A 66 -34.15 -5.71 -2.18
N GLN A 67 -35.04 -4.93 -1.55
CA GLN A 67 -34.64 -3.95 -0.55
C GLN A 67 -34.04 -4.63 0.69
N GLU A 68 -34.70 -5.66 1.19
CA GLU A 68 -34.24 -6.44 2.35
C GLU A 68 -32.93 -7.18 2.04
N GLY A 69 -32.88 -7.87 0.91
CA GLY A 69 -31.75 -8.67 0.43
C GLY A 69 -30.51 -7.82 0.24
N TYR A 70 -30.62 -6.67 -0.44
CA TYR A 70 -29.49 -5.78 -0.66
C TYR A 70 -28.95 -5.19 0.65
N GLN A 71 -29.84 -4.77 1.57
CA GLN A 71 -29.40 -4.25 2.87
C GLN A 71 -28.73 -5.34 3.71
N ARG A 72 -29.31 -6.53 3.78
CA ARG A 72 -28.75 -7.65 4.56
C ARG A 72 -27.46 -8.20 3.96
N ALA A 73 -27.29 -8.21 2.64
CA ALA A 73 -26.06 -8.66 2.00
C ALA A 73 -24.83 -7.80 2.35
N LYS A 74 -25.02 -6.50 2.61
CA LYS A 74 -23.91 -5.59 3.00
C LYS A 74 -23.39 -5.88 4.41
N GLU A 75 -24.22 -6.41 5.30
CA GLU A 75 -23.84 -6.63 6.70
C GLU A 75 -22.74 -7.71 6.84
N PRO A 76 -22.84 -8.92 6.26
CA PRO A 76 -21.76 -9.91 6.27
C PRO A 76 -20.47 -9.40 5.63
N LEU A 77 -20.55 -8.63 4.55
CA LEU A 77 -19.36 -8.03 3.91
C LEU A 77 -18.63 -7.11 4.88
N LYS A 78 -19.36 -6.16 5.49
CA LYS A 78 -18.80 -5.26 6.50
C LYS A 78 -18.30 -6.02 7.72
N LYS A 79 -19.06 -6.98 8.22
CA LYS A 79 -18.74 -7.72 9.45
C LYS A 79 -17.49 -8.58 9.31
N ARG A 80 -17.31 -9.23 8.17
CA ARG A 80 -16.20 -10.17 7.93
C ARG A 80 -14.96 -9.50 7.35
N PHE A 81 -15.12 -8.44 6.57
CA PHE A 81 -14.01 -7.88 5.79
C PHE A 81 -13.88 -6.34 5.89
N GLY A 82 -14.90 -5.66 6.42
CA GLY A 82 -15.02 -4.21 6.37
C GLY A 82 -15.00 -3.49 7.72
N GLN A 83 -14.64 -4.16 8.80
CA GLN A 83 -14.49 -3.54 10.10
C GLN A 83 -13.30 -2.57 10.09
N ASN A 84 -13.47 -1.35 10.62
CA ASN A 84 -12.43 -0.31 10.57
C ASN A 84 -11.07 -0.83 11.08
N HIS A 85 -11.05 -1.50 12.23
CA HIS A 85 -9.81 -2.07 12.79
C HIS A 85 -9.18 -3.16 11.91
N MET A 86 -9.99 -3.94 11.17
CA MET A 86 -9.49 -4.96 10.24
C MET A 86 -8.88 -4.32 9.00
N ILE A 87 -9.57 -3.31 8.44
CA ILE A 87 -9.07 -2.54 7.30
C ILE A 87 -7.77 -1.84 7.70
N ALA A 88 -7.77 -1.11 8.83
CA ALA A 88 -6.61 -0.40 9.36
C ALA A 88 -5.40 -1.34 9.50
N ARG A 89 -5.60 -2.48 10.18
CA ARG A 89 -4.55 -3.49 10.35
C ARG A 89 -4.06 -4.06 9.02
N ALA A 90 -4.95 -4.42 8.10
CA ALA A 90 -4.56 -5.00 6.81
C ALA A 90 -3.77 -4.00 5.95
N VAL A 91 -4.17 -2.74 5.98
CA VAL A 91 -3.52 -1.63 5.26
C VAL A 91 -2.14 -1.34 5.84
N ILE A 92 -1.99 -1.32 7.17
CA ILE A 92 -0.70 -1.22 7.86
C ILE A 92 0.19 -2.42 7.50
N ASN A 93 -0.33 -3.64 7.67
CA ASN A 93 0.40 -4.88 7.40
C ASN A 93 0.89 -4.96 5.95
N ARG A 94 0.08 -4.53 4.98
CA ARG A 94 0.49 -4.47 3.57
C ARG A 94 1.73 -3.61 3.35
N THR A 95 1.92 -2.58 4.17
CA THR A 95 3.06 -1.67 4.10
C THR A 95 4.25 -2.16 4.92
N THR A 96 4.03 -3.02 5.92
CA THR A 96 5.07 -3.45 6.87
C THR A 96 5.55 -4.88 6.71
N ASP A 97 4.72 -5.79 6.20
CA ASP A 97 5.00 -7.23 6.20
C ASP A 97 5.83 -7.69 4.98
N GLY A 98 6.47 -6.74 4.28
CA GLY A 98 7.33 -6.98 3.14
C GLY A 98 8.78 -7.39 3.50
N ALA A 99 9.56 -7.72 2.47
CA ALA A 99 11.00 -7.91 2.61
C ALA A 99 11.68 -6.61 3.10
N PRO A 100 12.77 -6.67 3.88
CA PRO A 100 13.54 -5.51 4.28
C PRO A 100 13.93 -4.64 3.09
N ILE A 101 13.38 -3.43 3.02
CA ILE A 101 13.69 -2.43 2.02
C ILE A 101 15.00 -1.76 2.41
N THR A 102 15.98 -1.88 1.52
CA THR A 102 17.25 -1.19 1.67
C THR A 102 17.13 0.23 1.12
N ILE A 103 17.90 1.15 1.71
CA ILE A 103 17.92 2.58 1.29
C ILE A 103 18.40 2.74 -0.17
N ASN A 104 19.03 1.71 -0.73
CA ASN A 104 19.56 1.73 -2.08
C ASN A 104 18.58 1.19 -3.12
N ASP A 105 17.47 0.57 -2.69
CA ASP A 105 16.43 0.09 -3.58
C ASP A 105 15.39 1.19 -3.81
N ASN A 106 15.62 1.99 -4.85
CA ASN A 106 14.78 3.14 -5.19
C ASN A 106 13.33 2.72 -5.51
N LEU A 107 13.16 1.64 -6.29
CA LEU A 107 11.83 1.17 -6.69
C LEU A 107 11.01 0.71 -5.49
N SER A 108 11.64 0.00 -4.55
CA SER A 108 10.99 -0.41 -3.31
C SER A 108 10.67 0.77 -2.40
N LEU A 109 11.53 1.79 -2.32
CA LEU A 109 11.24 3.02 -1.57
C LEU A 109 10.07 3.82 -2.16
N MET A 110 10.00 3.94 -3.50
CA MET A 110 8.87 4.58 -4.18
C MET A 110 7.56 3.82 -3.92
N THR A 111 7.61 2.49 -4.03
CA THR A 111 6.44 1.64 -3.79
C THR A 111 5.97 1.74 -2.34
N MET A 112 6.90 1.75 -1.37
CA MET A 112 6.60 1.93 0.04
C MET A 112 6.00 3.30 0.34
N ALA A 113 6.55 4.38 -0.24
CA ALA A 113 6.02 5.73 -0.12
C ALA A 113 4.56 5.80 -0.60
N GLN A 114 4.31 5.24 -1.80
CA GLN A 114 2.97 5.20 -2.37
C GLN A 114 1.99 4.39 -1.51
N GLN A 115 2.41 3.21 -1.03
CA GLN A 115 1.59 2.39 -0.14
C GLN A 115 1.27 3.13 1.16
N MET A 116 2.23 3.82 1.76
CA MET A 116 2.03 4.63 2.95
C MET A 116 1.02 5.76 2.73
N ARG A 117 1.04 6.44 1.59
CA ARG A 117 0.03 7.46 1.25
C ARG A 117 -1.37 6.89 1.09
N ILE A 118 -1.48 5.73 0.46
CA ILE A 118 -2.76 5.01 0.37
C ILE A 118 -3.25 4.64 1.79
N CYS A 119 -2.34 4.20 2.67
CA CYS A 119 -2.67 3.90 4.06
C CYS A 119 -3.21 5.12 4.81
N GLU A 120 -2.49 6.24 4.73
CA GLU A 120 -2.90 7.52 5.32
C GLU A 120 -4.30 7.91 4.84
N THR A 121 -4.54 7.83 3.53
CA THR A 121 -5.82 8.19 2.93
C THR A 121 -6.96 7.32 3.46
N ILE A 122 -6.78 5.99 3.47
CA ILE A 122 -7.82 5.07 3.95
C ILE A 122 -8.10 5.29 5.44
N LEU A 123 -7.07 5.48 6.26
CA LEU A 123 -7.23 5.65 7.71
C LEU A 123 -7.92 6.97 8.07
N THR A 124 -7.60 8.07 7.38
CA THR A 124 -8.34 9.34 7.51
C THR A 124 -9.82 9.16 7.15
N GLN A 125 -10.13 8.41 6.09
CA GLN A 125 -11.51 8.11 5.69
C GLN A 125 -12.26 7.21 6.69
N LEU A 126 -11.54 6.38 7.46
CA LEU A 126 -12.12 5.54 8.50
C LEU A 126 -12.32 6.27 9.84
N ASN A 127 -11.88 7.54 9.93
CA ASN A 127 -11.81 8.31 11.18
C ASN A 127 -11.04 7.57 12.30
N ASP A 128 -10.03 6.79 11.90
CA ASP A 128 -9.22 5.99 12.80
C ASP A 128 -7.81 6.60 12.90
N GLU A 129 -7.69 7.65 13.71
CA GLU A 129 -6.41 8.30 14.02
C GLU A 129 -5.59 7.51 15.05
N SER A 130 -6.21 6.51 15.70
CA SER A 130 -5.79 6.01 17.01
C SER A 130 -4.61 5.03 16.98
N ASP A 131 -4.33 4.38 15.85
CA ASP A 131 -3.31 3.34 15.76
C ASP A 131 -2.03 3.75 14.99
N MET A 132 -1.91 5.04 14.70
CA MET A 132 -0.91 5.62 13.79
C MET A 132 0.31 6.21 14.49
N THR A 133 0.74 5.65 15.61
CA THR A 133 2.04 6.05 16.17
C THR A 133 3.14 5.58 15.23
N ALA A 134 3.91 6.50 14.66
CA ALA A 134 5.09 6.20 13.82
C ALA A 134 6.07 5.22 14.50
N LEU A 135 6.00 5.10 15.83
CA LEU A 135 6.76 4.16 16.66
C LEU A 135 6.42 2.67 16.41
N ARG A 136 5.18 2.33 16.03
CA ARG A 136 4.85 0.94 15.67
C ARG A 136 5.50 0.60 14.32
N MET A 137 5.46 1.51 13.36
CA MET A 137 6.07 1.35 12.02
C MET A 137 7.60 1.18 12.07
N LEU A 138 8.29 1.82 13.03
CA LEU A 138 9.74 1.68 13.14
C LEU A 138 10.23 0.33 13.67
N LYS A 139 9.38 -0.39 14.38
CA LYS A 139 9.72 -1.70 14.92
C LYS A 139 9.63 -2.80 13.86
N TYR A 140 9.17 -2.49 12.65
CA TYR A 140 9.00 -3.51 11.63
C TYR A 140 10.32 -3.86 10.92
N PRO A 141 10.50 -5.15 10.59
CA PRO A 141 11.71 -5.68 9.96
C PRO A 141 11.94 -5.16 8.54
N THR A 142 10.93 -4.54 7.92
CA THR A 142 10.98 -3.94 6.58
C THR A 142 11.99 -2.80 6.47
N ILE A 143 12.38 -2.16 7.57
CA ILE A 143 13.23 -0.97 7.54
C ILE A 143 14.63 -1.32 8.04
N THR A 144 15.64 -1.20 7.18
CA THR A 144 17.05 -1.43 7.59
C THR A 144 17.48 -0.53 8.74
N LYS A 145 18.40 -1.02 9.61
CA LYS A 145 18.92 -0.26 10.76
C LYS A 145 19.49 1.12 10.39
N GLY A 146 20.13 1.23 9.22
CA GLY A 146 20.63 2.52 8.73
C GLY A 146 19.50 3.53 8.45
N PHE A 147 18.33 3.06 8.01
CA PHE A 147 17.18 3.89 7.73
C PHE A 147 16.46 4.28 9.04
N GLN A 148 16.35 3.32 9.98
CA GLN A 148 15.86 3.60 11.34
C GLN A 148 16.69 4.69 12.02
N LEU A 149 18.02 4.67 11.87
CA LEU A 149 18.90 5.69 12.45
C LEU A 149 18.70 7.07 11.80
N LYS A 150 18.56 7.12 10.47
CA LYS A 150 18.27 8.38 9.76
C LYS A 150 16.91 8.96 10.18
N TRP A 151 15.88 8.12 10.25
CA TRP A 151 14.59 8.53 10.76
C TRP A 151 14.67 8.98 12.22
N ALA A 152 15.37 8.24 13.09
CA ALA A 152 15.49 8.59 14.50
C ALA A 152 16.02 10.02 14.69
N LYS A 153 17.01 10.44 13.88
CA LYS A 153 17.52 11.82 13.88
C LYS A 153 16.48 12.87 13.45
N VAL A 154 15.65 12.55 12.45
CA VAL A 154 14.57 13.45 12.01
C VAL A 154 13.47 13.51 13.07
N ALA A 155 13.10 12.35 13.63
CA ALA A 155 12.06 12.21 14.63
C ALA A 155 12.39 12.89 15.96
N THR A 156 13.67 12.94 16.37
CA THR A 156 14.10 13.70 17.55
C THR A 156 13.85 15.19 17.37
N ASN A 157 14.09 15.73 16.17
CA ASN A 157 13.88 17.15 15.88
C ASN A 157 12.39 17.51 15.78
N LEU A 158 11.55 16.59 15.31
CA LEU A 158 10.09 16.79 15.30
C LEU A 158 9.49 16.81 16.72
N THR A 159 10.12 16.10 17.66
CA THR A 159 9.65 16.03 19.06
C THR A 159 9.79 17.36 19.79
N SER A 160 10.73 18.23 19.39
CA SER A 160 10.93 19.55 19.99
C SER A 160 10.00 20.64 19.44
N GLU A 161 9.40 20.46 18.27
CA GLU A 161 8.63 21.52 17.59
C GLU A 161 7.10 21.28 17.58
N GLN A 162 6.63 20.03 17.50
CA GLN A 162 5.19 19.72 17.38
C GLN A 162 4.87 18.38 18.05
N GLY A 163 4.61 18.39 19.36
CA GLY A 163 4.29 17.20 20.15
C GLY A 163 3.45 16.15 19.39
N GLU A 164 3.95 14.92 19.42
CA GLU A 164 3.41 13.66 18.87
C GLU A 164 3.85 13.23 17.46
N ARG A 165 4.50 12.05 17.40
CA ARG A 165 5.04 11.45 16.17
C ARG A 165 3.94 10.73 15.40
N ARG A 166 3.32 11.45 14.48
CA ARG A 166 2.32 10.92 13.56
C ARG A 166 2.92 10.14 12.39
N PHE A 167 2.18 9.14 11.91
CA PHE A 167 2.48 8.39 10.69
C PHE A 167 2.78 9.28 9.47
N THR A 168 2.09 10.41 9.35
CA THR A 168 2.26 11.39 8.27
C THR A 168 3.69 11.91 8.14
N HIS A 169 4.39 12.09 9.27
CA HIS A 169 5.79 12.52 9.27
C HIS A 169 6.72 11.42 8.72
N LEU A 170 6.40 10.15 8.98
CA LEU A 170 7.17 9.02 8.45
C LEU A 170 6.95 8.87 6.94
N CYS A 171 5.71 9.05 6.46
CA CYS A 171 5.40 9.07 5.02
C CYS A 171 6.25 10.13 4.30
N ALA A 172 6.20 11.38 4.79
CA ALA A 172 6.93 12.50 4.21
C ALA A 172 8.45 12.26 4.21
N PHE A 173 8.98 11.60 5.24
CA PHE A 173 10.39 11.24 5.28
C PHE A 173 10.76 10.21 4.19
N ILE A 174 9.97 9.15 4.04
CA ILE A 174 10.22 8.09 3.04
C ILE A 174 10.09 8.64 1.63
N GLU A 175 9.09 9.47 1.36
CA GLU A 175 8.95 10.21 0.10
C GLU A 175 10.18 11.04 -0.20
N ARG A 176 10.63 11.84 0.77
CA ARG A 176 11.81 12.69 0.58
C ARG A 176 13.08 11.87 0.33
N GLN A 177 13.25 10.71 0.97
CA GLN A 177 14.38 9.82 0.67
C GLN A 177 14.31 9.24 -0.75
N SER A 178 13.11 8.90 -1.22
CA SER A 178 12.85 8.48 -2.60
C SER A 178 13.18 9.59 -3.61
N GLU A 179 12.68 10.80 -3.39
CA GLU A 179 12.95 11.99 -4.23
C GLU A 179 14.45 12.32 -4.30
N ILE A 180 15.15 12.32 -3.16
CA ILE A 180 16.59 12.59 -3.11
C ILE A 180 17.34 11.58 -3.97
N LYS A 181 16.96 10.29 -3.93
CA LYS A 181 17.57 9.24 -4.76
C LYS A 181 17.25 9.39 -6.25
N ASN A 182 16.04 9.80 -6.60
CA ASN A 182 15.64 10.06 -7.98
C ASN A 182 16.18 11.38 -8.54
N SER A 183 16.66 12.29 -7.70
CA SER A 183 17.29 13.52 -8.16
C SER A 183 18.63 13.25 -8.86
N ASN A 184 19.03 14.15 -9.76
CA ASN A 184 20.35 14.12 -10.40
C ASN A 184 21.50 14.01 -9.39
N PHE A 185 21.34 14.60 -8.21
CA PHE A 185 22.32 14.52 -7.11
C PHE A 185 22.35 13.12 -6.46
N GLY A 186 21.21 12.45 -6.33
CA GLY A 186 21.13 11.08 -5.82
C GLY A 186 21.75 10.05 -6.77
N VAL A 187 21.56 10.24 -8.07
CA VAL A 187 22.19 9.44 -9.13
C VAL A 187 23.71 9.60 -9.09
N LEU A 188 24.23 10.81 -8.89
CA LEU A 188 25.67 11.05 -8.73
C LEU A 188 26.23 10.33 -7.50
N VAL A 189 25.59 10.46 -6.33
CA VAL A 189 26.07 9.79 -5.10
C VAL A 189 26.08 8.25 -5.25
N THR A 190 25.14 7.68 -5.99
CA THR A 190 25.09 6.23 -6.24
C THR A 190 26.10 5.77 -7.30
N SER A 191 26.37 6.58 -8.32
CA SER A 191 27.37 6.26 -9.35
C SER A 191 28.81 6.33 -8.83
N TYR A 192 29.12 7.28 -7.94
CA TYR A 192 30.45 7.38 -7.30
C TYR A 192 30.73 6.32 -6.23
N SER A 193 29.69 5.63 -5.71
CA SER A 193 29.85 4.64 -4.64
C SER A 193 30.24 3.24 -5.12
N SER A 194 30.49 3.03 -6.41
CA SER A 194 30.94 1.74 -6.95
C SER A 194 32.42 1.75 -7.38
N PRO A 195 33.38 1.46 -6.50
CA PRO A 195 34.67 0.92 -6.92
C PRO A 195 34.57 -0.61 -6.97
N LYS A 196 34.28 -1.18 -8.15
CA LYS A 196 34.63 -2.59 -8.39
C LYS A 196 36.14 -2.70 -8.33
N LYS A 197 36.62 -3.24 -7.21
CA LYS A 197 38.00 -3.67 -7.00
C LYS A 197 38.27 -4.86 -7.94
N GLN A 198 38.92 -4.64 -9.08
CA GLN A 198 39.74 -5.68 -9.70
C GLN A 198 41.18 -5.18 -9.76
N ARG A 199 41.97 -5.82 -8.90
CA ARG A 199 43.41 -5.66 -8.74
C ARG A 199 44.11 -5.99 -10.06
N ASN A 200 45.04 -5.12 -10.42
CA ASN A 200 46.17 -5.30 -11.33
C ASN A 200 46.50 -6.77 -11.68
N LEU A 201 46.39 -7.13 -12.97
CA LEU A 201 47.35 -8.05 -13.58
C LEU A 201 48.47 -7.19 -14.17
N GLY A 202 49.49 -6.95 -13.35
CA GLY A 202 50.78 -6.43 -13.78
C GLY A 202 51.81 -7.54 -13.69
N SER A 203 52.18 -8.09 -14.85
CA SER A 203 53.55 -8.44 -15.22
C SER A 203 54.45 -9.13 -14.18
N GLU A 204 54.56 -10.46 -14.26
CA GLU A 204 55.82 -11.15 -13.96
C GLU A 204 56.48 -11.56 -15.29
N THR A 205 57.31 -10.66 -15.82
CA THR A 205 58.41 -11.01 -16.72
C THR A 205 59.60 -11.45 -15.87
N GLY A 206 59.82 -12.75 -15.75
CA GLY A 206 61.08 -13.35 -15.28
C GLY A 206 61.68 -14.20 -16.39
N ARG A 207 62.84 -13.79 -16.91
CA ARG A 207 63.57 -14.42 -18.02
C ARG A 207 64.89 -14.97 -17.46
N LYS A 208 65.09 -16.29 -17.54
CA LYS A 208 66.37 -17.09 -17.49
C LYS A 208 67.20 -16.98 -16.19
N SER A 209 67.90 -18.02 -15.68
CA SER A 209 68.91 -18.88 -16.32
C SER A 209 69.21 -20.16 -15.51
N GLU A 210 69.70 -21.20 -16.22
CA GLU A 210 70.72 -22.22 -15.86
C GLU A 210 70.60 -23.05 -14.56
N GLU A 211 70.34 -24.36 -14.70
CA GLU A 211 71.33 -25.46 -14.57
C GLU A 211 70.82 -26.73 -15.28
#